data_AF-A0A8S8YIS0-F1
#
_entry.id   AF-A0A8S8YIS0-F1
#
_cell.length_a   1.000
_cell.length_b   1.000
_cell.length_c   1.000
_cell.angle_alpha   90.00
_cell.angle_beta   90.00
_cell.angle_gamma   90.00
#
_symmetry.space_group_name_H-M   'P 1'
#
loop_
_entity.id
_entity.type
_entity.pdbx_description
1 polymer ?
#
loop_
_entity_poly.entity_id
_entity_poly.type
_entity_poly.pdbx_seq_one_letter_code
_entity_poly.pdbx_strand_id
1 'polypeptide(L)'
;MVEDVVIVGGARTPFCEWSGGKRGDGQPGGLLKDTSALKLGEIAIKGALEKTGTSPESVDHVVMGYALQTCDQAIFGARHAGLGAEFLKNFPCLPFPEYVAQAFSL
;
A
#
# COMPACT_ATOMS: atom_id res chain seq x y z
N MET A 1 10.55 9.75 -28.14
CA MET A 1 11.35 8.63 -27.64
C MET A 1 10.59 8.07 -26.46
N VAL A 2 10.22 6.79 -26.49
CA VAL A 2 9.62 6.14 -25.33
C VAL A 2 10.78 5.73 -24.45
N GLU A 3 10.78 6.18 -23.20
CA GLU A 3 11.76 5.76 -22.21
C GLU A 3 11.41 4.35 -21.74
N ASP A 4 12.43 3.50 -21.54
CA ASP A 4 12.21 2.15 -21.07
C ASP A 4 11.78 2.15 -19.60
N VAL A 5 10.70 1.42 -19.31
CA VAL A 5 10.12 1.30 -17.97
C VAL A 5 10.47 -0.07 -17.40
N VAL A 6 11.07 -0.09 -16.20
CA VAL A 6 11.49 -1.32 -15.51
C VAL A 6 10.92 -1.38 -14.09
N ILE A 7 10.70 -2.60 -13.60
CA ILE A 7 10.30 -2.85 -12.20
C ILE A 7 11.56 -3.15 -11.39
N VAL A 8 11.88 -2.27 -10.44
CA VAL A 8 13.06 -2.41 -9.57
C VAL A 8 12.85 -3.47 -8.48
N GLY A 9 11.61 -3.59 -7.99
CA GLY A 9 11.22 -4.60 -7.00
C GLY A 9 9.84 -4.33 -6.42
N GLY A 10 9.46 -5.15 -5.45
CA GLY A 10 8.15 -5.05 -4.81
C GLY A 10 8.05 -5.85 -3.52
N ALA A 11 7.16 -5.39 -2.64
CA ALA A 11 6.79 -6.02 -1.39
C ALA A 11 5.27 -5.99 -1.21
N ARG A 12 4.75 -6.95 -0.45
CA ARG A 12 3.33 -7.04 -0.09
C ARG A 12 3.16 -7.45 1.36
N THR A 13 2.09 -6.99 1.98
CA THR A 13 1.64 -7.49 3.28
C THR A 13 1.01 -8.88 3.13
N PRO A 14 1.00 -9.70 4.20
CA PRO A 14 0.28 -10.97 4.19
C PRO A 14 -1.22 -10.72 4.02
N PHE A 15 -1.88 -11.56 3.23
CA PHE A 15 -3.32 -11.57 3.12
C PHE A 15 -3.90 -12.45 4.22
N CYS A 16 -4.86 -11.93 4.96
CA CYS A 16 -5.54 -12.66 6.01
C CYS A 16 -6.94 -13.06 5.57
N GLU A 17 -7.47 -14.08 6.22
CA GLU A 17 -8.82 -14.56 6.03
C GLU A 17 -9.84 -13.47 6.34
N TRP A 18 -10.97 -13.53 5.63
CA TRP A 18 -12.11 -12.66 5.86
C TRP A 18 -12.48 -12.61 7.35
N SER A 19 -12.88 -11.42 7.83
CA SER A 19 -13.21 -11.19 9.24
C SER A 19 -14.35 -12.07 9.76
N GLY A 20 -15.29 -12.43 8.89
CA GLY A 20 -16.38 -13.39 9.19
C GLY A 20 -16.02 -14.87 8.95
N GLY A 21 -14.79 -15.16 8.51
CA GLY A 21 -14.30 -16.51 8.23
C GLY A 21 -13.60 -17.16 9.43
N LYS A 22 -13.04 -18.36 9.19
CA LYS A 22 -12.18 -19.07 10.14
C LYS A 22 -10.81 -19.31 9.51
N ARG A 23 -9.74 -19.15 10.30
CA ARG A 23 -8.38 -19.56 9.92
C ARG A 23 -8.28 -21.07 9.83
N GLY A 24 -7.23 -21.55 9.17
CA GLY A 24 -6.89 -22.98 9.09
C GLY A 24 -6.65 -23.67 10.45
N ASP A 25 -6.43 -22.90 11.52
CA ASP A 25 -6.32 -23.38 12.90
C ASP A 25 -7.66 -23.35 13.68
N GLY A 26 -8.76 -22.98 13.01
CA GLY A 26 -10.11 -22.93 13.59
C GLY A 26 -10.42 -21.64 14.37
N GLN A 27 -9.48 -20.71 14.51
CA GLN A 27 -9.72 -19.41 15.16
C GLN A 27 -10.46 -18.42 14.24
N PRO A 28 -11.09 -17.37 14.80
CA PRO A 28 -11.71 -16.31 13.99
C PRO A 28 -10.72 -15.67 13.02
N GLY A 29 -11.16 -15.42 11.79
CA GLY A 29 -10.40 -14.72 10.76
C GLY A 29 -10.22 -13.22 11.06
N GLY A 30 -9.61 -12.51 10.12
CA GLY A 30 -9.40 -11.07 10.24
C GLY A 30 -8.28 -10.67 11.20
N LEU A 31 -7.12 -11.33 11.15
CA LEU A 31 -5.94 -10.95 11.94
C LEU A 31 -5.51 -9.49 11.74
N LEU A 32 -5.79 -8.93 10.56
CA LEU A 32 -5.49 -7.53 10.21
C LEU A 32 -6.73 -6.63 10.24
N LYS A 33 -7.87 -7.09 10.79
CA LYS A 33 -9.13 -6.32 10.79
C LYS A 33 -9.01 -4.97 11.52
N ASP A 34 -8.17 -4.91 12.55
CA ASP A 34 -7.96 -3.72 13.37
C ASP A 34 -6.87 -2.80 12.78
N THR A 35 -6.17 -3.26 11.73
CA THR A 35 -5.16 -2.47 11.02
C THR A 35 -5.82 -1.74 9.87
N SER A 36 -5.75 -0.40 9.89
CA SER A 36 -6.26 0.40 8.77
C SER A 36 -5.47 0.09 7.50
N ALA A 37 -6.12 0.15 6.34
CA ALA A 37 -5.41 -0.14 5.10
C ALA A 37 -4.34 0.90 4.75
N LEU A 38 -4.42 2.10 5.33
CA LEU A 38 -3.33 3.09 5.28
C LEU A 38 -2.07 2.54 5.92
N LYS A 39 -2.22 1.92 7.10
CA LYS A 39 -1.09 1.31 7.80
C LYS A 39 -0.54 0.10 7.04
N LEU A 40 -1.42 -0.69 6.41
CA LEU A 40 -0.99 -1.77 5.52
C LEU A 40 -0.22 -1.26 4.30
N GLY A 41 -0.68 -0.16 3.69
CA GLY A 41 0.00 0.51 2.58
C GLY A 41 1.36 1.07 3.00
N GLU A 42 1.44 1.71 4.16
CA GLU A 42 2.70 2.19 4.75
C GLU A 42 3.71 1.05 4.92
N ILE A 43 3.28 -0.09 5.48
CA ILE A 43 4.14 -1.28 5.68
C ILE A 43 4.60 -1.84 4.34
N ALA A 44 3.71 -1.92 3.34
CA ALA A 44 4.06 -2.42 2.02
C ALA A 44 5.09 -1.51 1.32
N ILE A 45 4.91 -0.18 1.40
CA ILE A 45 5.84 0.79 0.82
C ILE A 45 7.21 0.72 1.52
N LYS A 46 7.24 0.71 2.87
CA LYS A 46 8.48 0.53 3.64
C LYS A 46 9.21 -0.74 3.23
N GLY A 47 8.51 -1.87 3.20
CA GLY A 47 9.09 -3.15 2.81
C GLY A 47 9.61 -3.17 1.37
N ALA A 48 8.96 -2.43 0.45
CA ALA A 48 9.44 -2.31 -0.92
C ALA A 48 10.76 -1.52 -0.99
N LEU A 49 10.83 -0.36 -0.33
CA LEU A 49 12.04 0.48 -0.27
C LEU A 49 13.21 -0.26 0.40
N GLU A 50 12.96 -0.95 1.52
CA GLU A 50 13.96 -1.75 2.22
C GLU A 50 14.50 -2.88 1.33
N LYS A 51 13.61 -3.58 0.60
CA LYS A 51 13.99 -4.71 -0.26
C LYS A 51 14.78 -4.27 -1.50
N THR A 52 14.49 -3.08 -2.03
CA THR A 52 15.20 -2.54 -3.20
C THR A 52 16.41 -1.69 -2.82
N GLY A 53 16.60 -1.37 -1.53
CA GLY A 53 17.62 -0.44 -1.06
C GLY A 53 17.44 0.97 -1.64
N THR A 54 16.23 1.32 -2.08
CA THR A 54 15.95 2.58 -2.76
C THR A 54 15.79 3.69 -1.73
N SER A 55 16.43 4.84 -1.99
CA SER A 55 16.25 6.00 -1.13
C SER A 55 14.81 6.53 -1.25
N PRO A 56 14.11 6.77 -0.13
CA PRO A 56 12.99 7.69 0.00
C PRO A 56 12.97 8.89 -0.95
N GLU A 57 14.12 9.55 -1.12
CA GLU A 57 14.25 10.81 -1.86
C GLU A 57 14.27 10.63 -3.38
N SER A 58 14.54 9.43 -3.88
CA SER A 58 14.55 9.14 -5.32
C SER A 58 13.16 8.80 -5.88
N VAL A 59 12.10 8.91 -5.07
CA VAL A 59 10.72 8.62 -5.47
C VAL A 59 9.99 9.93 -5.78
N ASP A 60 9.72 10.18 -7.05
CA ASP A 60 9.02 11.40 -7.48
C ASP A 60 7.51 11.36 -7.19
N HIS A 61 6.90 10.17 -7.36
CA HIS A 61 5.46 10.00 -7.27
C HIS A 61 5.08 8.69 -6.59
N VAL A 62 4.01 8.77 -5.78
CA VAL A 62 3.37 7.59 -5.18
C VAL A 62 1.93 7.51 -5.65
N VAL A 63 1.61 6.37 -6.24
CA VAL A 63 0.26 6.02 -6.68
C VAL A 63 -0.21 4.85 -5.82
N MET A 64 -1.34 5.04 -5.12
CA MET A 64 -1.94 4.00 -4.30
C MET A 64 -3.38 3.76 -4.73
N GLY A 65 -3.69 2.53 -5.12
CA GLY A 65 -5.03 2.11 -5.51
C GLY A 65 -5.87 1.72 -4.31
N TYR A 66 -7.13 2.16 -4.28
CA TYR A 66 -8.06 1.87 -3.18
C TYR A 66 -9.47 1.63 -3.72
N ALA A 67 -9.92 0.37 -3.71
CA ALA A 67 -11.21 0.00 -4.31
C ALA A 67 -12.43 0.51 -3.52
N LEU A 68 -12.39 0.44 -2.19
CA LEU A 68 -13.45 0.93 -1.30
C LEU A 68 -12.85 1.75 -0.18
N GLN A 69 -13.28 3.00 -0.04
CA GLN A 69 -12.85 3.92 1.02
C GLN A 69 -13.42 3.50 2.39
N THR A 70 -12.68 2.64 3.10
CA THR A 70 -13.08 2.03 4.38
C THR A 70 -12.54 2.74 5.62
N CYS A 71 -11.84 3.87 5.47
CA CYS A 71 -11.35 4.67 6.59
C CYS A 71 -11.53 6.18 6.32
N ASP A 72 -11.63 6.96 7.40
CA ASP A 72 -11.90 8.41 7.34
C ASP A 72 -10.84 9.20 6.55
N GLN A 73 -9.62 8.65 6.46
CA GLN A 73 -8.49 9.24 5.74
C GLN A 73 -8.22 8.59 4.38
N ALA A 74 -9.12 7.75 3.87
CA ALA A 74 -8.92 7.01 2.62
C ALA A 74 -8.71 7.94 1.41
N ILE A 75 -9.34 9.12 1.40
CA ILE A 75 -9.19 10.14 0.34
C ILE A 75 -7.76 10.71 0.31
N PHE A 76 -7.01 10.64 1.41
CA PHE A 76 -5.62 11.08 1.50
C PHE A 76 -4.67 9.90 1.67
N GLY A 77 -5.08 8.69 1.26
CA GLY A 77 -4.39 7.48 1.68
C GLY A 77 -2.96 7.37 1.18
N ALA A 78 -2.72 7.74 -0.08
CA ALA A 78 -1.37 7.83 -0.63
C ALA A 78 -0.48 8.82 0.14
N ARG A 79 -1.05 9.95 0.59
CA ARG A 79 -0.32 10.97 1.37
C ARG A 79 0.03 10.49 2.76
N HIS A 80 -0.93 9.90 3.47
CA HIS A 80 -0.75 9.45 4.85
C HIS A 80 0.15 8.22 4.93
N ALA A 81 0.02 7.28 3.99
CA ALA A 81 0.94 6.14 3.88
C ALA A 81 2.37 6.60 3.58
N GLY A 82 2.52 7.60 2.71
CA GLY A 82 3.79 8.23 2.40
C GLY A 82 4.45 8.96 3.57
N LEU A 83 3.66 9.76 4.30
CA LEU A 83 4.11 10.46 5.50
C LEU A 83 4.49 9.48 6.63
N GLY A 84 3.69 8.43 6.84
CA GLY A 84 3.96 7.38 7.82
C GLY A 84 5.20 6.56 7.50
N ALA A 85 5.58 6.52 6.21
CA ALA A 85 6.82 5.93 5.74
C ALA A 85 8.03 6.88 5.77
N GLU A 86 7.88 8.04 6.43
CA GLU A 86 8.93 9.02 6.73
C GLU A 86 9.64 9.62 5.50
N PHE A 87 9.15 9.36 4.27
CA PHE A 87 9.81 9.82 3.04
C PHE A 87 9.18 11.05 2.40
N LEU A 88 7.92 11.37 2.72
CA LEU A 88 7.14 12.35 1.95
C LEU A 88 6.83 13.63 2.71
N LYS A 89 7.78 14.57 2.78
CA LYS A 89 7.48 15.95 3.21
C LYS A 89 7.08 16.88 2.04
N ASN A 90 7.53 16.61 0.81
CA ASN A 90 7.51 17.61 -0.27
C ASN A 90 6.90 17.19 -1.63
N PHE A 91 6.42 15.94 -1.83
CA PHE A 91 6.05 15.47 -3.19
C PHE A 91 4.53 15.28 -3.39
N PRO A 92 4.03 15.45 -4.64
CA PRO A 92 2.62 15.27 -4.99
C PRO A 92 2.23 13.78 -5.05
N CYS A 93 1.15 13.41 -4.36
CA CYS A 93 0.59 12.05 -4.31
C CYS A 93 -0.86 12.03 -4.78
N LEU A 94 -1.24 11.00 -5.55
CA LEU A 94 -2.59 10.87 -6.12
C LEU A 94 -3.23 9.53 -5.69
N PRO A 95 -4.35 9.56 -4.94
CA PRO A 95 -5.17 8.38 -4.67
C PRO A 95 -6.15 8.13 -5.83
N PHE A 96 -6.20 6.90 -6.34
CA PHE A 96 -7.13 6.51 -7.40
C PHE A 96 -8.16 5.49 -6.89
N PRO A 97 -9.48 5.81 -6.97
CA PRO A 97 -10.54 4.84 -6.74
C PRO A 97 -10.83 4.09 -8.04
N GLU A 98 -10.08 3.02 -8.32
CA GLU A 98 -10.44 2.07 -9.37
C GLU A 98 -11.06 0.82 -8.74
N TYR A 99 -12.27 0.47 -9.16
CA TYR A 99 -13.08 -0.61 -8.57
C TYR A 99 -12.52 -2.03 -8.79
N VAL A 100 -11.48 -2.22 -9.63
CA VAL A 100 -10.98 -3.56 -10.00
C VAL A 100 -9.44 -3.67 -10.08
N ALA A 101 -8.66 -2.59 -10.17
CA ALA A 101 -7.19 -2.67 -10.17
C ALA A 101 -6.60 -2.22 -8.83
N GLN A 102 -6.56 -3.14 -7.88
CA GLN A 102 -5.87 -2.96 -6.60
C GLN A 102 -4.35 -2.99 -6.86
N ALA A 103 -3.78 -1.86 -7.30
CA ALA A 103 -2.36 -1.52 -7.39
C ALA A 103 -1.42 -2.68 -7.80
N PHE A 104 -1.34 -2.92 -9.12
CA PHE A 104 -0.22 -3.57 -9.82
C PHE A 104 0.06 -5.06 -9.49
N SER A 105 -0.57 -5.92 -10.31
CA SER A 105 0.03 -7.10 -10.97
C SER A 105 1.48 -7.45 -10.58
N LEU A 106 1.63 -8.30 -9.56
CA LEU A 106 2.55 -9.45 -9.51
C LEU A 106 1.90 -10.56 -8.68
#